data_AF-A0A960K0B4-F1
#
_entry.id   AF-A0A960K0B4-F1
#
_cell.length_a   1.000
_cell.length_b   1.000
_cell.length_c   1.000
_cell.angle_alpha   90.00
_cell.angle_beta   90.00
_cell.angle_gamma   90.00
#
_symmetry.space_group_name_H-M   'P 1'
#
loop_
_entity.id
_entity.type
_entity.pdbx_description
1 polymer ?
#
loop_
_entity_poly.entity_id
_entity_poly.type
_entity_poly.pdbx_seq_one_letter_code
_entity_poly.pdbx_strand_id
1 'polypeptide(L)'
;MNSHLSIRQQKSWALRGLAVAAMLGCVFFLSACTAESGASAVEGSSSDVLAKIGSETITRGQITKEAEAGLQQAKMQKLQCESNYERSVHEVMESTLQKVVRDRLIDDEAKAQGKSREELIQAEVDGKIEPITDESIARFYEENQAQIRQPLENVAPQIRVHLARQGRDNAYNAFIESLEAKRGVEYNLGPYRIEVADSGEAMGPASAPVTIVEFSDFQCPYCSRVVPTLKQVEEKYGDKVRVVFRHFPLSFHKEAQKAAEASLCAADQGKFWEM
;
A
#
# COMPACT_ATOMS: atom_id res chain seq x y z
N MET A 1 -32.07 -29.97 -8.78
CA MET A 1 -32.50 -29.99 -10.20
C MET A 1 -31.24 -30.18 -11.02
N ASN A 2 -30.90 -31.43 -11.32
CA ASN A 2 -31.11 -32.07 -12.63
C ASN A 2 -30.30 -31.33 -13.72
N SER A 3 -29.23 -31.82 -14.35
CA SER A 3 -28.80 -33.15 -14.82
C SER A 3 -28.61 -33.07 -16.35
N HIS A 4 -27.61 -33.81 -16.86
CA HIS A 4 -27.48 -34.35 -18.23
C HIS A 4 -26.84 -33.46 -19.32
N LEU A 5 -25.66 -33.88 -19.84
CA LEU A 5 -25.40 -34.67 -21.07
C LEU A 5 -25.62 -33.80 -22.34
N SER A 6 -24.74 -33.77 -23.36
CA SER A 6 -24.33 -34.93 -24.16
C SER A 6 -23.19 -34.57 -25.13
N ILE A 7 -22.38 -35.60 -25.38
CA ILE A 7 -21.33 -35.80 -26.39
C ILE A 7 -21.93 -35.91 -27.82
N ARG A 8 -21.17 -35.50 -28.85
CA ARG A 8 -20.92 -36.17 -30.16
C ARG A 8 -20.16 -35.22 -31.11
N GLN A 9 -18.86 -35.39 -31.37
CA GLN A 9 -18.19 -36.29 -32.34
C GLN A 9 -18.50 -36.07 -33.83
N GLN A 10 -17.45 -35.71 -34.59
CA GLN A 10 -17.05 -36.21 -35.93
C GLN A 10 -15.68 -35.56 -36.26
N LYS A 11 -14.51 -36.21 -36.18
CA LYS A 11 -13.87 -37.25 -37.03
C LYS A 11 -13.92 -36.97 -38.55
N SER A 12 -12.78 -36.59 -39.15
CA SER A 12 -11.92 -37.39 -40.06
C SER A 12 -10.95 -36.44 -40.80
N TRP A 13 -9.63 -36.59 -40.70
CA TRP A 13 -8.71 -37.45 -41.46
C TRP A 13 -7.84 -36.65 -42.45
N ALA A 14 -6.54 -36.90 -42.33
CA ALA A 14 -5.42 -36.27 -42.98
C ALA A 14 -5.23 -36.74 -44.44
N LEU A 15 -4.54 -35.94 -45.27
CA LEU A 15 -3.20 -36.21 -45.83
C LEU A 15 -2.90 -35.45 -47.13
N ARG A 16 -1.71 -34.84 -47.15
CA ARG A 16 -0.72 -34.72 -48.26
C ARG A 16 -1.02 -33.87 -49.51
N GLY A 17 -0.05 -32.98 -49.81
CA GLY A 17 0.51 -32.88 -51.17
C GLY A 17 0.87 -31.48 -51.67
N LEU A 18 2.19 -31.23 -51.75
CA LEU A 18 2.97 -30.24 -52.53
C LEU A 18 2.26 -29.27 -53.52
N ALA A 19 2.67 -27.99 -53.55
CA ALA A 19 3.60 -27.44 -54.56
C ALA A 19 3.55 -25.88 -54.70
N VAL A 20 4.75 -25.27 -54.62
CA VAL A 20 5.32 -24.22 -55.51
C VAL A 20 4.68 -22.81 -55.59
N ALA A 21 5.48 -21.85 -55.07
CA ALA A 21 5.84 -20.51 -55.57
C ALA A 21 4.79 -19.52 -56.10
N ALA A 22 4.78 -18.30 -55.51
CA ALA A 22 5.04 -17.05 -56.23
C ALA A 22 5.11 -15.87 -55.25
N MET A 23 6.13 -15.02 -55.44
CA MET A 23 6.27 -13.72 -54.76
C MET A 23 5.07 -12.83 -55.06
N LEU A 24 4.62 -12.07 -54.05
CA LEU A 24 4.10 -10.70 -54.22
C LEU A 24 4.08 -10.03 -52.84
N GLY A 25 4.66 -8.83 -52.79
CA GLY A 25 5.12 -8.17 -51.58
C GLY A 25 4.03 -7.97 -50.51
N CYS A 26 4.30 -8.51 -49.32
CA CYS A 26 3.75 -7.96 -48.09
C CYS A 26 4.41 -6.60 -47.86
N VAL A 27 3.70 -5.54 -48.25
CA VAL A 27 3.90 -4.23 -47.63
C VAL A 27 3.59 -4.43 -46.15
N PHE A 28 4.64 -4.55 -45.34
CA PHE A 28 4.54 -4.34 -43.90
C PHE A 28 4.14 -2.88 -43.72
N PHE A 29 2.83 -2.61 -43.69
CA PHE A 29 2.33 -1.45 -42.99
C PHE A 29 2.64 -1.70 -41.51
N LEU A 30 3.84 -1.26 -41.09
CA LEU A 30 4.08 -0.81 -39.74
C LEU A 30 3.07 0.32 -39.51
N SER A 31 1.87 -0.05 -39.08
CA SER A 31 0.97 0.88 -38.42
C SER A 31 1.71 1.29 -37.17
N ALA A 32 2.52 2.34 -37.29
CA ALA A 32 3.00 3.07 -36.15
C ALA A 32 1.75 3.38 -35.33
N CYS A 33 1.67 2.83 -34.12
CA CYS A 33 0.87 3.45 -33.09
C CYS A 33 1.46 4.85 -32.92
N THR A 34 1.00 5.80 -33.73
CA THR A 34 1.03 7.20 -33.35
C THR A 34 0.20 7.23 -32.08
N ALA A 35 0.88 7.22 -30.94
CA ALA A 35 0.30 7.74 -29.73
C ALA A 35 -0.16 9.14 -30.11
N GLU A 36 -1.46 9.30 -30.36
CA GLU A 36 -2.07 10.60 -30.30
C GLU A 36 -1.78 11.08 -28.88
N SER A 37 -0.77 11.95 -28.78
CA SER A 37 -0.59 12.81 -27.62
C SER A 37 -1.84 13.68 -27.59
N GLY A 38 -2.92 13.16 -27.00
CA GLY A 38 -4.08 13.95 -26.67
C GLY A 38 -3.57 15.16 -25.90
N ALA A 39 -3.80 16.35 -26.44
CA ALA A 39 -3.39 17.59 -25.81
C ALA A 39 -3.86 17.56 -24.35
N SER A 40 -2.92 17.57 -23.42
CA SER A 40 -3.23 17.58 -22.00
C SER A 40 -4.05 18.84 -21.73
N ALA A 41 -5.26 18.68 -21.17
CA ALA A 41 -6.09 19.82 -20.74
C ALA A 41 -5.37 20.73 -19.72
N VAL A 42 -4.28 20.23 -19.15
CA VAL A 42 -3.41 20.90 -18.17
C VAL A 42 -2.43 21.89 -18.82
N GLU A 43 -2.12 21.72 -20.11
CA GLU A 43 -1.12 22.55 -20.79
C GLU A 43 -1.78 23.72 -21.55
N GLY A 44 -1.23 24.93 -21.36
CA GLY A 44 -1.63 26.15 -22.06
C GLY A 44 -1.25 27.43 -21.32
N SER A 45 -1.12 28.53 -22.05
CA SER A 45 -0.84 29.86 -21.50
C SER A 45 -2.07 30.41 -20.80
N SER A 46 -1.87 31.22 -19.74
CA SER A 46 -2.97 31.93 -19.06
C SER A 46 -3.76 32.83 -20.02
N SER A 47 -3.11 33.32 -21.08
CA SER A 47 -3.70 34.16 -22.12
C SER A 47 -4.52 33.40 -23.17
N ASP A 48 -4.48 32.07 -23.17
CA ASP A 48 -5.20 31.26 -24.16
C ASP A 48 -6.70 31.53 -24.07
N VAL A 49 -7.32 31.86 -25.20
CA VAL A 49 -8.76 32.08 -25.28
C VAL A 49 -9.47 30.73 -25.31
N LEU A 50 -10.18 30.39 -24.24
CA LEU A 50 -10.94 29.13 -24.12
C LEU A 50 -12.37 29.27 -24.63
N ALA A 51 -12.96 30.46 -24.57
CA ALA A 51 -14.29 30.74 -25.12
C ALA A 51 -14.47 32.23 -25.48
N LYS A 52 -15.50 32.54 -26.26
CA LYS A 52 -15.93 33.91 -26.56
C LYS A 52 -17.44 34.06 -26.38
N ILE A 53 -17.87 35.20 -25.84
CA ILE A 53 -19.29 35.59 -25.75
C ILE A 53 -19.41 36.97 -26.42
N GLY A 54 -19.92 37.00 -27.66
CA GLY A 54 -19.88 38.21 -28.48
C GLY A 54 -18.44 38.67 -28.71
N SER A 55 -18.10 39.88 -28.24
CA SER A 55 -16.75 40.45 -28.29
C SER A 55 -15.88 40.12 -27.08
N GLU A 56 -16.45 39.55 -26.02
CA GLU A 56 -15.70 39.21 -24.80
C GLU A 56 -14.98 37.86 -24.95
N THR A 57 -13.75 37.79 -24.45
CA THR A 57 -12.92 36.58 -24.45
C THR A 57 -12.78 36.04 -23.04
N ILE A 58 -13.06 34.74 -22.87
CA ILE A 58 -12.79 34.01 -21.64
C ILE A 58 -11.45 33.29 -21.81
N THR A 59 -10.52 33.61 -20.94
CA THR A 59 -9.15 33.10 -20.98
C THR A 59 -8.96 31.91 -20.05
N ARG A 60 -7.91 31.12 -20.28
CA ARG A 60 -7.49 30.04 -19.39
C ARG A 60 -7.22 30.57 -17.99
N GLY A 61 -6.56 31.71 -17.84
CA GLY A 61 -6.29 32.32 -16.54
C GLY A 61 -7.57 32.61 -15.75
N GLN A 62 -8.63 33.10 -16.40
CA GLN A 62 -9.93 33.30 -15.76
C GLN A 62 -10.55 31.98 -15.30
N ILE A 63 -10.55 30.94 -16.15
CA ILE A 63 -11.10 29.63 -15.80
C ILE A 63 -10.28 28.94 -14.72
N THR A 64 -8.94 28.99 -14.77
CA THR A 64 -8.06 28.42 -13.74
C THR A 64 -8.30 29.06 -12.38
N LYS A 65 -8.51 30.38 -12.35
CA LYS A 65 -8.85 31.09 -11.12
C LYS A 65 -10.22 30.65 -10.56
N GLU A 66 -11.24 30.58 -11.42
CA GLU A 66 -12.58 30.13 -11.02
C GLU A 66 -12.58 28.67 -10.55
N ALA A 67 -11.79 27.81 -11.19
CA ALA A 67 -11.70 26.39 -10.92
C ALA A 67 -10.66 26.01 -9.86
N GLU A 68 -10.07 26.97 -9.15
CA GLU A 68 -8.91 26.74 -8.26
C GLU A 68 -9.15 25.60 -7.27
N ALA A 69 -10.28 25.59 -6.56
CA ALA A 69 -10.61 24.54 -5.61
C ALA A 69 -10.70 23.15 -6.26
N GLY A 70 -11.32 23.06 -7.44
CA GLY A 70 -11.42 21.82 -8.20
C GLY A 70 -10.05 21.33 -8.71
N LEU A 71 -9.19 22.26 -9.14
CA LEU A 71 -7.82 21.94 -9.56
C LEU A 71 -6.96 21.48 -8.38
N GLN A 72 -7.10 22.08 -7.19
CA GLN A 72 -6.44 21.60 -5.98
C GLN A 72 -6.93 20.20 -5.60
N GLN A 73 -8.24 19.94 -5.67
CA GLN A 73 -8.78 18.60 -5.42
C GLN A 73 -8.21 17.57 -6.41
N ALA A 74 -8.16 17.89 -7.71
CA ALA A 74 -7.58 17.00 -8.72
C ALA A 74 -6.09 16.75 -8.47
N LYS A 75 -5.33 17.77 -8.06
CA LYS A 75 -3.91 17.63 -7.68
C LYS A 75 -3.74 16.72 -6.46
N MET A 76 -4.57 16.87 -5.42
CA MET A 76 -4.54 16.01 -4.25
C MET A 76 -4.88 14.56 -4.59
N GLN A 77 -5.87 14.35 -5.47
CA GLN A 77 -6.22 13.02 -5.96
C GLN A 77 -5.04 12.39 -6.71
N LYS A 78 -4.35 13.15 -7.57
CA LYS A 78 -3.15 12.68 -8.26
C LYS A 78 -2.07 12.21 -7.27
N LEU A 79 -1.76 13.03 -6.27
CA LEU A 79 -0.76 12.70 -5.24
C LEU A 79 -1.15 11.45 -4.43
N GLN A 80 -2.44 11.30 -4.11
CA GLN A 80 -2.95 10.09 -3.44
C GLN A 80 -2.79 8.85 -4.33
N CYS A 81 -3.12 8.95 -5.62
CA CYS A 81 -2.94 7.86 -6.57
C CYS A 81 -1.46 7.47 -6.70
N GLU A 82 -0.56 8.45 -6.81
CA GLU A 82 0.89 8.22 -6.88
C GLU A 82 1.40 7.53 -5.60
N SER A 83 1.03 8.02 -4.41
CA SER A 83 1.43 7.40 -3.14
C SER A 83 0.90 5.98 -2.96
N ASN A 84 -0.36 5.74 -3.35
CA ASN A 84 -0.96 4.41 -3.30
C ASN A 84 -0.28 3.46 -4.29
N TYR A 85 0.06 3.95 -5.48
CA TYR A 85 0.78 3.18 -6.48
C TYR A 85 2.16 2.77 -5.98
N GLU A 86 2.95 3.71 -5.46
CA GLU A 86 4.29 3.43 -4.94
C GLU A 86 4.25 2.43 -3.78
N ARG A 87 3.28 2.60 -2.86
CA ARG A 87 3.03 1.62 -1.80
C ARG A 87 2.68 0.23 -2.35
N SER A 88 1.79 0.17 -3.33
CA SER A 88 1.38 -1.10 -3.96
C SER A 88 2.57 -1.80 -4.63
N VAL A 89 3.45 -1.03 -5.27
CA VAL A 89 4.68 -1.56 -5.87
C VAL A 89 5.57 -2.18 -4.79
N HIS A 90 5.79 -1.48 -3.67
CA HIS A 90 6.59 -2.01 -2.56
C HIS A 90 5.97 -3.29 -1.97
N GLU A 91 4.66 -3.31 -1.69
CA GLU A 91 3.94 -4.47 -1.16
C GLU A 91 4.03 -5.70 -2.09
N VAL A 92 3.90 -5.49 -3.41
CA VAL A 92 4.06 -6.55 -4.41
C VAL A 92 5.49 -7.07 -4.43
N MET A 93 6.49 -6.18 -4.39
CA MET A 93 7.90 -6.57 -4.37
C MET A 93 8.26 -7.35 -3.11
N GLU A 94 7.81 -6.90 -1.94
CA GLU A 94 8.05 -7.56 -0.66
C GLU A 94 7.40 -8.95 -0.60
N SER A 95 6.11 -9.02 -0.89
CA SER A 95 5.39 -10.30 -0.88
C SER A 95 5.94 -11.30 -1.90
N THR A 96 6.35 -10.82 -3.09
CA THR A 96 6.98 -11.66 -4.12
C THR A 96 8.35 -12.14 -3.69
N LEU A 97 9.18 -11.26 -3.10
CA LEU A 97 10.49 -11.63 -2.57
C LEU A 97 10.36 -12.74 -1.51
N GLN A 98 9.50 -12.54 -0.51
CA GLN A 98 9.23 -13.53 0.53
C GLN A 98 8.71 -14.85 -0.05
N LYS A 99 7.85 -14.81 -1.08
CA LYS A 99 7.39 -16.03 -1.76
C LYS A 99 8.54 -16.76 -2.44
N VAL A 100 9.36 -16.07 -3.23
CA VAL A 100 10.48 -16.67 -3.98
C VAL A 100 11.51 -17.28 -3.03
N VAL A 101 11.85 -16.58 -1.94
CA VAL A 101 12.77 -17.09 -0.92
C VAL A 101 12.21 -18.35 -0.28
N ARG A 102 10.95 -18.34 0.18
CA ARG A 102 10.30 -19.52 0.76
C ARG A 102 10.25 -20.71 -0.18
N ASP A 103 9.85 -20.48 -1.43
CA ASP A 103 9.81 -21.53 -2.45
C ASP A 103 11.19 -22.16 -2.64
N ARG A 104 12.24 -21.32 -2.70
CA ARG A 104 13.60 -21.78 -2.87
C ARG A 104 14.11 -22.57 -1.66
N LEU A 105 13.82 -22.11 -0.45
CA LEU A 105 14.20 -22.81 0.79
C LEU A 105 13.56 -24.20 0.86
N ILE A 106 12.27 -24.29 0.55
CA ILE A 106 11.55 -25.56 0.52
C ILE A 106 12.13 -26.48 -0.55
N ASP A 107 12.34 -25.99 -1.77
CA ASP A 107 12.88 -26.80 -2.87
C ASP A 107 14.29 -27.32 -2.55
N ASP A 108 15.14 -26.49 -1.95
CA ASP A 108 16.51 -26.86 -1.58
C ASP A 108 16.54 -27.82 -0.40
N GLU A 109 15.63 -27.68 0.58
CA GLU A 109 15.49 -28.64 1.69
C GLU A 109 14.91 -29.97 1.23
N ALA A 110 13.90 -29.97 0.36
CA ALA A 110 13.30 -31.18 -0.19
C ALA A 110 14.34 -32.00 -0.95
N LYS A 111 15.16 -31.33 -1.78
CA LYS A 111 16.32 -31.95 -2.45
C LYS A 111 17.35 -32.49 -1.47
N ALA A 112 17.69 -31.73 -0.42
CA ALA A 112 18.65 -32.16 0.58
C ALA A 112 18.18 -33.41 1.35
N GLN A 113 16.87 -33.59 1.54
CA GLN A 113 16.26 -34.74 2.18
C GLN A 113 15.87 -35.88 1.22
N GLY A 114 16.03 -35.68 -0.10
CA GLY A 114 15.58 -36.65 -1.11
C GLY A 114 14.07 -36.88 -1.13
N LYS A 115 13.28 -35.89 -0.72
CA LYS A 115 11.80 -35.92 -0.65
C LYS A 115 11.17 -35.07 -1.76
N SER A 116 9.91 -35.33 -2.09
CA SER A 116 9.08 -34.35 -2.79
C SER A 116 8.76 -33.16 -1.88
N ARG A 117 8.27 -32.07 -2.49
CA ARG A 117 7.82 -30.90 -1.74
C ARG A 117 6.66 -31.24 -0.81
N GLU A 118 5.71 -32.03 -1.32
CA GLU A 118 4.54 -32.47 -0.58
C GLU A 118 4.92 -33.37 0.61
N GLU A 119 5.86 -34.29 0.42
CA GLU A 119 6.36 -35.17 1.48
C GLU A 119 7.09 -34.39 2.57
N LEU A 120 7.88 -33.39 2.19
CA LEU A 120 8.55 -32.51 3.14
C LEU A 120 7.53 -31.72 3.97
N ILE A 121 6.55 -31.08 3.33
CA ILE A 121 5.50 -30.32 4.03
C ILE A 121 4.67 -31.24 4.93
N GLN A 122 4.31 -32.43 4.48
CA GLN A 122 3.57 -33.38 5.30
C GLN A 122 4.36 -33.78 6.56
N ALA A 123 5.68 -33.98 6.44
CA ALA A 123 6.51 -34.39 7.56
C ALA A 123 6.84 -33.23 8.53
N GLU A 124 7.14 -32.05 8.00
CA GLU A 124 7.67 -30.92 8.79
C GLU A 124 6.58 -29.96 9.27
N VAL A 125 5.42 -29.94 8.59
CA VAL A 125 4.30 -29.05 8.90
C VAL A 125 3.11 -29.87 9.35
N ASP A 126 2.45 -30.59 8.44
CA ASP A 126 1.13 -31.17 8.73
C ASP A 126 1.20 -32.27 9.81
N GLY A 127 2.30 -33.04 9.85
CA GLY A 127 2.56 -34.07 10.86
C GLY A 127 2.92 -33.53 12.25
N LYS A 128 3.18 -32.22 12.39
CA LYS A 128 3.52 -31.58 13.66
C LYS A 128 2.39 -30.72 14.23
N ILE A 129 1.24 -30.66 13.55
CA ILE A 129 0.08 -29.91 14.04
C ILE A 129 -0.55 -30.68 15.20
N GLU A 130 -0.74 -30.00 16.33
CA GLU A 130 -1.44 -30.58 17.48
C GLU A 130 -2.91 -30.89 17.12
N PRO A 131 -3.45 -32.04 17.56
CA PRO A 131 -4.85 -32.36 17.31
C PRO A 131 -5.79 -31.30 17.90
N ILE A 132 -6.76 -30.85 17.10
CA ILE A 132 -7.79 -29.92 17.58
C ILE A 132 -8.78 -30.67 18.48
N THR A 133 -8.70 -30.41 19.79
CA THR A 133 -9.56 -31.01 20.81
C THR A 133 -10.80 -30.17 21.08
N ASP A 134 -11.85 -30.77 21.63
CA ASP A 134 -13.03 -30.03 22.06
C ASP A 134 -12.70 -29.00 23.15
N GLU A 135 -11.68 -29.28 23.96
CA GLU A 135 -11.14 -28.33 24.94
C GLU A 135 -10.54 -27.08 24.27
N SER A 136 -9.75 -27.25 23.20
CA SER A 136 -9.19 -26.12 22.45
C SER A 136 -10.27 -25.25 21.79
N ILE A 137 -11.36 -25.88 21.35
CA ILE A 137 -12.52 -25.20 20.76
C ILE A 137 -13.28 -24.42 21.84
N ALA A 138 -13.52 -25.04 23.00
CA ALA A 138 -14.18 -24.39 24.13
C ALA A 138 -13.38 -23.17 24.63
N ARG A 139 -12.07 -23.33 24.77
CA ARG A 139 -11.15 -22.25 25.18
C ARG A 139 -11.19 -21.06 24.21
N PHE A 140 -11.06 -21.33 22.90
CA PHE A 140 -11.17 -20.29 21.89
C PHE A 140 -12.52 -19.58 21.96
N TYR A 141 -13.61 -20.34 22.12
CA TYR A 141 -14.95 -19.76 22.24
C TYR A 141 -15.06 -18.84 23.46
N GLU A 142 -14.59 -19.29 24.63
CA GLU A 142 -14.58 -18.52 25.89
C GLU A 142 -13.79 -17.21 25.76
N GLU A 143 -12.60 -17.25 25.18
CA GLU A 143 -11.75 -16.07 24.97
C GLU A 143 -12.37 -15.06 23.99
N ASN A 144 -13.27 -15.51 23.12
CA ASN A 144 -13.85 -14.71 22.04
C ASN A 144 -15.37 -14.46 22.18
N GLN A 145 -15.99 -14.79 23.32
CA GLN A 145 -17.45 -14.71 23.49
C GLN A 145 -18.01 -13.30 23.24
N ALA A 146 -17.25 -12.24 23.52
CA ALA A 146 -17.69 -10.87 23.27
C ALA A 146 -17.98 -10.60 21.78
N GLN A 147 -17.36 -11.35 20.88
CA GLN A 147 -17.51 -11.23 19.43
C GLN A 147 -18.42 -12.33 18.84
N ILE A 148 -18.49 -13.48 19.50
CA ILE A 148 -19.27 -14.63 19.05
C ILE A 148 -20.69 -14.58 19.64
N ARG A 149 -21.66 -14.21 18.80
CA ARG A 149 -23.08 -14.04 19.21
C ARG A 149 -23.93 -15.31 19.17
N GLN A 150 -23.34 -16.45 18.82
CA GLN A 150 -24.04 -17.73 18.64
C GLN A 150 -23.55 -18.76 19.65
N PRO A 151 -24.41 -19.69 20.12
CA PRO A 151 -24.00 -20.78 20.99
C PRO A 151 -22.85 -21.63 20.41
N LEU A 152 -22.00 -22.16 21.29
CA LEU A 152 -20.83 -22.96 20.93
C LEU A 152 -21.16 -24.10 19.94
N GLU A 153 -22.26 -24.82 20.15
CA GLU A 153 -22.72 -25.91 19.27
C GLU A 153 -22.86 -25.50 17.80
N ASN A 154 -23.24 -24.26 17.53
CA ASN A 154 -23.45 -23.75 16.17
C ASN A 154 -22.16 -23.28 15.50
N VAL A 155 -21.14 -22.94 16.31
CA VAL A 155 -19.88 -22.36 15.83
C VAL A 155 -18.67 -23.28 15.97
N ALA A 156 -18.77 -24.35 16.75
CA ALA A 156 -17.71 -25.32 16.98
C ALA A 156 -17.08 -25.86 15.68
N PRO A 157 -17.83 -26.17 14.60
CA PRO A 157 -17.24 -26.58 13.33
C PRO A 157 -16.38 -25.47 12.69
N GLN A 158 -16.81 -24.21 12.77
CA GLN A 158 -16.06 -23.08 12.20
C GLN A 158 -14.80 -22.78 13.01
N ILE A 159 -14.90 -22.84 14.35
CA ILE A 159 -13.76 -22.71 15.25
C ILE A 159 -12.76 -23.82 14.97
N ARG A 160 -13.21 -25.07 14.79
CA ARG A 160 -12.32 -26.19 14.45
C ARG A 160 -11.54 -25.94 13.16
N VAL A 161 -12.20 -25.46 12.10
CA VAL A 161 -11.53 -25.11 10.83
C VAL A 161 -10.57 -23.95 11.02
N HIS A 162 -10.94 -22.94 11.81
CA HIS A 162 -10.08 -21.80 12.11
C HIS A 162 -8.81 -22.22 12.85
N LEU A 163 -8.95 -23.00 13.93
CA LEU A 163 -7.82 -23.50 14.73
C LEU A 163 -6.93 -24.44 13.90
N ALA A 164 -7.52 -25.31 13.07
CA ALA A 164 -6.74 -26.16 12.18
C ALA A 164 -5.91 -25.35 11.18
N ARG A 165 -6.51 -24.32 10.57
CA ARG A 165 -5.80 -23.40 9.67
C ARG A 165 -4.70 -22.64 10.41
N GLN A 166 -5.00 -22.09 11.59
CA GLN A 166 -4.04 -21.35 12.41
C GLN A 166 -2.86 -22.23 12.84
N GLY A 167 -3.12 -23.45 13.31
CA GLY A 167 -2.08 -24.41 13.69
C GLY A 167 -1.17 -24.77 12.52
N ARG A 168 -1.76 -24.99 11.33
CA ARG A 168 -1.01 -25.23 10.10
C ARG A 168 -0.17 -24.02 9.68
N ASP A 169 -0.74 -22.82 9.70
CA ASP A 169 -0.06 -21.58 9.33
C ASP A 169 1.13 -21.32 10.29
N ASN A 170 0.93 -21.53 11.59
CA ASN A 170 1.99 -21.41 12.60
C ASN A 170 3.10 -22.44 12.39
N ALA A 171 2.76 -23.72 12.16
CA ALA A 171 3.74 -24.77 11.91
C ALA A 171 4.53 -24.51 10.61
N TYR A 172 3.86 -24.03 9.56
CA TYR A 172 4.49 -23.67 8.29
C TYR A 172 5.46 -22.49 8.47
N ASN A 173 5.05 -21.44 9.16
CA ASN A 173 5.91 -20.28 9.42
C ASN A 173 7.12 -20.65 10.28
N ALA A 174 6.92 -21.43 11.35
CA ALA A 174 8.03 -21.91 12.18
C ALA A 174 9.01 -22.77 11.38
N PHE A 175 8.52 -23.59 10.45
CA PHE A 175 9.38 -24.36 9.56
C PHE A 175 10.19 -23.45 8.63
N ILE A 176 9.56 -22.47 7.99
CA ILE A 176 10.26 -21.49 7.15
C ILE A 176 11.32 -20.72 7.94
N GLU A 177 10.98 -20.20 9.12
CA GLU A 177 11.92 -19.49 10.01
C GLU A 177 13.13 -20.36 10.35
N SER A 178 12.91 -21.66 10.59
CA SER A 178 14.01 -22.61 10.83
C SER A 178 14.91 -22.78 9.61
N LEU A 179 14.36 -22.77 8.39
CA LEU A 179 15.12 -22.86 7.15
C LEU A 179 15.88 -21.55 6.87
N GLU A 180 15.25 -20.41 7.12
CA GLU A 180 15.88 -19.09 7.00
C GLU A 180 17.09 -18.99 7.94
N ALA A 181 16.92 -19.37 9.21
CA ALA A 181 18.00 -19.40 10.19
C ALA A 181 19.11 -20.39 9.78
N LYS A 182 18.75 -21.60 9.32
CA LYS A 182 19.69 -22.63 8.85
C LYS A 182 20.51 -22.16 7.65
N ARG A 183 19.94 -21.31 6.78
CA ARG A 183 20.56 -20.86 5.53
C ARG A 183 21.14 -19.44 5.60
N GLY A 184 20.94 -18.72 6.71
CA GLY A 184 21.40 -17.34 6.86
C GLY A 184 20.74 -16.41 5.85
N VAL A 185 19.42 -16.49 5.70
CA VAL A 185 18.68 -15.63 4.77
C VAL A 185 18.70 -14.18 5.28
N GLU A 186 19.11 -13.27 4.40
CA GLU A 186 19.09 -11.82 4.65
C GLU A 186 18.17 -11.12 3.65
N TYR A 187 17.25 -10.32 4.18
CA TYR A 187 16.34 -9.50 3.37
C TYR A 187 16.90 -8.08 3.25
N ASN A 188 17.29 -7.69 2.04
CA ASN A 188 17.83 -6.35 1.74
C ASN A 188 16.80 -5.41 1.10
N LEU A 189 15.52 -5.76 1.16
CA LEU A 189 14.43 -4.86 0.80
C LEU A 189 14.07 -4.02 2.03
N GLY A 190 14.43 -2.75 2.03
CA GLY A 190 14.07 -1.82 3.11
C GLY A 190 12.56 -1.56 3.17
N PRO A 191 12.05 -1.02 4.30
CA PRO A 191 10.67 -0.61 4.41
C PRO A 191 10.36 0.52 3.42
N TYR A 192 9.10 0.61 3.01
CA TYR A 192 8.61 1.73 2.23
C TYR A 192 8.83 3.05 3.00
N ARG A 193 9.50 4.01 2.35
CA ARG A 193 9.77 5.34 2.91
C ARG A 193 9.39 6.39 1.89
N ILE A 194 8.80 7.47 2.38
CA ILE A 194 8.58 8.69 1.62
C ILE A 194 9.43 9.80 2.23
N GLU A 195 9.98 10.64 1.37
CA GLU A 195 10.64 11.87 1.80
C GLU A 195 9.57 12.86 2.26
N VAL A 196 9.72 13.34 3.49
CA VAL A 196 8.80 14.32 4.07
C VAL A 196 9.56 15.62 4.20
N ALA A 197 9.06 16.67 3.53
CA ALA A 197 9.66 17.99 3.62
C ALA A 197 9.61 18.53 5.06
N ASP A 198 10.73 19.05 5.53
CA ASP A 198 10.96 19.57 6.89
C ASP A 198 11.05 21.11 6.92
N SER A 199 10.43 21.76 5.94
CA SER A 199 10.46 23.22 5.69
C SER A 199 9.57 24.03 6.64
N GLY A 200 9.22 23.49 7.81
CA GLY A 200 8.40 24.16 8.81
C GLY A 200 9.23 24.84 9.89
N GLU A 201 8.55 25.51 10.83
CA GLU A 201 9.20 26.06 12.02
C GLU A 201 9.76 24.92 12.87
N ALA A 202 11.01 25.08 13.30
CA ALA A 202 11.76 24.00 13.90
C ALA A 202 12.29 24.36 15.28
N MET A 203 12.38 23.36 16.14
CA MET A 203 13.09 23.40 17.42
C MET A 203 14.11 22.27 17.47
N GLY A 204 15.26 22.53 18.09
CA GLY A 204 16.40 21.62 18.08
C GLY A 204 17.35 21.83 16.89
N PRO A 205 18.55 21.23 16.91
CA PRO A 205 19.58 21.48 15.91
C PRO A 205 19.25 20.86 14.55
N ALA A 206 19.55 21.56 13.45
CA ALA A 206 19.40 21.03 12.09
C ALA A 206 20.24 19.76 11.83
N SER A 207 21.29 19.53 12.61
CA SER A 207 22.13 18.33 12.57
C SER A 207 21.63 17.18 13.45
N ALA A 208 20.45 17.30 14.06
CA ALA A 208 19.88 16.22 14.87
C ALA A 208 19.76 14.94 14.02
N PRO A 209 20.17 13.76 14.53
CA PRO A 209 20.06 12.50 13.80
C PRO A 209 18.60 12.05 13.59
N VAL A 210 17.64 12.63 14.34
CA VAL A 210 16.21 12.33 14.20
C VAL A 210 15.43 13.63 14.05
N THR A 211 14.65 13.74 12.98
CA THR A 211 13.68 14.82 12.76
C THR A 211 12.26 14.29 12.87
N ILE A 212 11.44 14.91 13.71
CA ILE A 212 10.01 14.65 13.85
C ILE A 212 9.27 15.78 13.13
N VAL A 213 8.56 15.46 12.05
CA VAL A 213 7.69 16.42 11.35
C VAL A 213 6.26 16.24 11.83
N GLU A 214 5.76 17.19 12.61
CA GLU A 214 4.39 17.18 13.14
C GLU A 214 3.45 17.96 12.23
N PHE A 215 2.49 17.27 11.61
CA PHE A 215 1.37 17.93 10.92
C PHE A 215 0.25 18.18 11.92
N SER A 216 -0.05 19.46 12.17
CA SER A 216 -0.85 19.83 13.34
C SER A 216 -1.84 20.96 13.05
N ASP A 217 -2.91 20.98 13.83
CA ASP A 217 -4.04 21.88 13.73
C ASP A 217 -4.34 22.44 15.14
N PHE A 218 -4.32 23.77 15.28
CA PHE A 218 -4.50 24.45 16.55
C PHE A 218 -5.87 24.26 17.21
N GLN A 219 -6.91 23.86 16.47
CA GLN A 219 -8.23 23.53 17.03
C GLN A 219 -8.42 22.03 17.30
N CYS A 220 -7.47 21.17 16.90
CA CYS A 220 -7.61 19.73 17.05
C CYS A 220 -7.27 19.28 18.49
N PRO A 221 -8.22 18.66 19.22
CA PRO A 221 -7.98 18.18 20.58
C PRO A 221 -7.01 16.99 20.65
N TYR A 222 -6.73 16.31 19.53
CA TYR A 222 -5.72 15.26 19.46
C TYR A 222 -4.32 15.85 19.28
N CYS A 223 -4.17 16.90 18.48
CA CYS A 223 -2.93 17.64 18.32
C CYS A 223 -2.47 18.20 19.67
N SER A 224 -3.37 18.83 20.44
CA SER A 224 -3.01 19.37 21.77
C SER A 224 -2.55 18.29 22.77
N ARG A 225 -3.03 17.04 22.64
CA ARG A 225 -2.61 15.91 23.50
C ARG A 225 -1.20 15.40 23.17
N VAL A 226 -0.67 15.68 21.98
CA VAL A 226 0.67 15.26 21.56
C VAL A 226 1.74 16.17 22.17
N VAL A 227 1.44 17.45 22.41
CA VAL A 227 2.41 18.45 22.91
C VAL A 227 3.18 17.99 24.18
N PRO A 228 2.54 17.44 25.24
CA PRO A 228 3.29 16.95 26.40
C PRO A 228 4.21 15.78 26.08
N THR A 229 3.90 14.97 25.07
CA THR A 229 4.73 13.84 24.63
C THR A 229 5.95 14.35 23.86
N LEU A 230 5.79 15.33 22.97
CA LEU A 230 6.92 15.96 22.28
C LEU A 230 7.88 16.62 23.27
N LYS A 231 7.33 17.31 24.28
CA LYS A 231 8.15 17.86 25.37
C LYS A 231 8.95 16.79 26.11
N GLN A 232 8.36 15.64 26.42
CA GLN A 232 9.10 14.52 27.04
C GLN A 232 10.20 13.96 26.13
N VAL A 233 9.97 13.93 24.81
CA VAL A 233 10.98 13.52 23.83
C VAL A 233 12.15 14.51 23.82
N GLU A 234 11.86 15.81 23.78
CA GLU A 234 12.87 16.86 23.84
C GLU A 234 13.68 16.81 25.14
N GLU A 235 13.01 16.70 26.29
CA GLU A 235 13.67 16.59 27.60
C GLU A 235 14.56 15.33 27.71
N LYS A 236 14.12 14.21 27.12
CA LYS A 236 14.85 12.94 27.19
C LYS A 236 16.04 12.87 26.24
N TYR A 237 15.91 13.43 25.04
CA TYR A 237 16.90 13.23 23.96
C TYR A 237 17.71 14.49 23.62
N GLY A 238 17.27 15.67 24.06
CA GLY A 238 17.96 16.95 23.85
C GLY A 238 18.30 17.19 22.37
N ASP A 239 19.56 17.56 22.12
CA ASP A 239 20.11 17.88 20.79
C ASP A 239 20.09 16.72 19.78
N LYS A 240 19.63 15.52 20.18
CA LYS A 240 19.48 14.38 19.28
C LYS A 240 18.18 14.40 18.50
N VAL A 241 17.24 15.29 18.83
CA VAL A 241 15.94 15.40 18.17
C VAL A 241 15.72 16.82 17.68
N ARG A 242 15.20 16.93 16.46
CA ARG A 242 14.64 18.15 15.89
C ARG A 242 13.15 17.95 15.67
N VAL A 243 12.33 18.87 16.16
CA VAL A 243 10.88 18.88 15.93
C VAL A 243 10.57 19.98 14.93
N VAL A 244 9.80 19.65 13.89
CA VAL A 244 9.37 20.57 12.84
C VAL A 244 7.86 20.60 12.81
N PHE A 245 7.28 21.78 13.00
CA PHE A 245 5.84 21.98 12.94
C PHE A 245 5.39 22.29 11.50
N ARG A 246 4.37 21.59 11.03
CA ARG A 246 3.71 21.81 9.73
C ARG A 246 2.22 22.05 9.96
N HIS A 247 1.73 23.19 9.49
CA HIS A 247 0.30 23.47 9.55
C HIS A 247 -0.51 22.49 8.71
N PHE A 248 -1.56 21.92 9.31
CA PHE A 248 -2.55 21.09 8.63
C PHE A 248 -3.97 21.47 9.09
N PRO A 249 -4.42 22.73 8.84
CA PRO A 249 -5.73 23.18 9.27
C PRO A 249 -6.83 22.41 8.56
N LEU A 250 -7.69 21.74 9.34
CA LEU A 250 -8.80 20.96 8.83
C LEU A 250 -9.96 21.87 8.45
N SER A 251 -10.57 21.63 7.29
CA SER A 251 -11.61 22.51 6.73
C SER A 251 -12.87 22.67 7.60
N PHE A 252 -13.11 21.73 8.53
CA PHE A 252 -14.22 21.79 9.48
C PHE A 252 -13.87 22.53 10.79
N HIS A 253 -12.61 22.91 10.98
CA HIS A 253 -12.15 23.75 12.09
C HIS A 253 -12.10 25.22 11.66
N LYS A 254 -13.14 25.96 12.05
CA LYS A 254 -13.40 27.34 11.58
C LYS A 254 -12.24 28.31 11.79
N GLU A 255 -11.54 28.19 12.91
CA GLU A 255 -10.43 29.09 13.29
C GLU A 255 -9.05 28.47 13.01
N ALA A 256 -8.95 27.20 12.58
CA ALA A 256 -7.66 26.54 12.41
C ALA A 256 -6.77 27.25 11.39
N GLN A 257 -7.33 27.66 10.26
CA GLN A 257 -6.59 28.42 9.25
C GLN A 257 -6.13 29.77 9.80
N LYS A 258 -6.99 30.50 10.51
CA LYS A 258 -6.64 31.82 11.08
C LYS A 258 -5.60 31.70 12.19
N ALA A 259 -5.68 30.65 13.01
CA ALA A 259 -4.66 30.35 14.01
C ALA A 259 -3.31 30.00 13.36
N ALA A 260 -3.30 29.22 12.28
CA ALA A 260 -2.09 28.95 11.49
C ALA A 260 -1.48 30.25 10.93
N GLU A 261 -2.28 31.10 10.27
CA GLU A 261 -1.83 32.41 9.79
C GLU A 261 -1.26 33.27 10.94
N ALA A 262 -1.91 33.32 12.10
CA ALA A 262 -1.43 34.06 13.26
C ALA A 262 -0.10 33.52 13.81
N SER A 263 0.09 32.20 13.83
CA SER A 263 1.35 31.59 14.26
C SER A 263 2.50 31.88 13.29
N LEU A 264 2.23 31.96 11.98
CA LEU A 264 3.24 32.38 11.00
C LEU A 264 3.64 33.86 11.21
N CYS A 265 2.69 34.73 11.55
CA CYS A 265 3.02 36.11 11.96
C CYS A 265 3.87 36.15 13.25
N ALA A 266 3.72 35.19 14.16
CA ALA A 266 4.58 35.06 15.32
C ALA A 266 5.96 34.51 14.94
N ALA A 267 6.05 33.58 13.98
CA ALA A 267 7.30 33.09 13.41
C ALA A 267 8.13 34.22 12.77
N ASP A 268 7.49 35.11 12.01
CA ASP A 268 8.13 36.31 11.44
C ASP A 268 8.75 37.22 12.52
N GLN A 269 8.27 37.12 13.76
CA GLN A 269 8.78 37.84 14.94
C GLN A 269 9.72 37.00 15.82
N GLY A 270 10.05 35.77 15.39
CA GLY A 270 10.90 34.83 16.14
C GLY A 270 10.24 34.27 17.39
N LYS A 271 8.90 34.21 17.45
CA LYS A 271 8.11 33.82 18.63
C LYS A 271 7.11 32.70 18.35
N PHE A 272 7.43 31.81 17.40
CA PHE A 272 6.51 30.74 17.01
C PHE A 272 6.19 29.79 18.17
N TRP A 273 7.20 29.41 18.96
CA TRP A 273 7.06 28.39 20.01
C TRP A 273 6.50 28.94 21.34
N GLU A 274 6.54 30.27 21.53
CA GLU A 274 5.98 30.95 22.69
C GLU A 274 4.49 31.28 22.55
N MET A 275 3.94 31.22 21.33
CA MET A 275 2.54 31.49 21.02
C MET A 275 1.65 30.28 21.32
#